data_AF-N4VCZ5-F1
#
_entry.id   AF-N4VCZ5-F1
#
_cell.length_a   1.000
_cell.length_b   1.000
_cell.length_c   1.000
_cell.angle_alpha   90.00
_cell.angle_beta   90.00
_cell.angle_gamma   90.00
#
_symmetry.space_group_name_H-M   'P 1'
#
loop_
_entity.id
_entity.type
_entity.pdbx_description
1 polymer ?
#
loop_
_entity_poly.entity_id
_entity_poly.type
_entity_poly.pdbx_seq_one_letter_code
_entity_poly.pdbx_strand_id
1 'polypeptide(L)'
;MASTSTLHAALALYRARVAAQNRRALDVWVPFIAAAAFEDDPADLEDVEDLRMRSLASLLDVDAAALRSNGVRRPADVLESCGTTETAAAAVVRLCALDGVARDPHLADAERTRLWGEYFSLVLTELRRTCEEEVLDEVAIPEDLVLLAAEADAVVGAGLPNYRAAFQVAFFWGLRDLLDGNRSRVRQRVRRPWELKMATGLGGGGWEVGAGWELGEGPGGHFCAVYCRRDGGQGWKWRYTFLSQEDHSSVVFEDVADVLEWYATFNEERVPAVEELSAEDVLMCMF
;
A
#
# COMPACT_ATOMS: atom_id res chain seq x y z
N MET A 1 10.42 19.93 -5.90
CA MET A 1 9.06 19.54 -6.31
C MET A 1 9.20 18.79 -7.61
N ALA A 2 8.93 17.49 -7.59
CA ALA A 2 8.82 16.68 -8.79
C ALA A 2 7.78 17.27 -9.74
N SER A 3 8.06 17.26 -11.04
CA SER A 3 7.03 17.58 -12.04
C SER A 3 6.01 16.45 -12.11
N THR A 4 4.77 16.74 -12.52
CA THR A 4 3.73 15.72 -12.76
C THR A 4 4.23 14.56 -13.64
N SER A 5 5.06 14.87 -14.65
CA SER A 5 5.67 13.85 -15.51
C SER A 5 6.64 12.94 -14.76
N THR A 6 7.35 13.45 -13.75
CA THR A 6 8.31 12.67 -12.97
C THR A 6 7.58 11.72 -12.03
N LEU A 7 6.53 12.20 -11.35
CA LEU A 7 5.69 11.37 -10.48
C LEU A 7 5.04 10.22 -11.26
N HIS A 8 4.40 10.50 -12.41
CA HIS A 8 3.76 9.45 -13.21
C HIS A 8 4.76 8.40 -13.70
N ALA A 9 5.97 8.82 -14.09
CA ALA A 9 7.03 7.91 -14.49
C ALA A 9 7.50 7.02 -13.31
N ALA A 10 7.71 7.62 -12.13
CA ALA A 10 8.08 6.88 -10.92
C ALA A 10 7.00 5.90 -10.49
N LEU A 11 5.72 6.32 -10.52
CA LEU A 11 4.59 5.46 -10.20
C LEU A 11 4.44 4.30 -11.19
N ALA A 12 4.60 4.56 -12.49
CA ALA A 12 4.57 3.50 -13.51
C ALA A 12 5.70 2.49 -13.30
N LEU A 13 6.92 2.95 -12.99
CA LEU A 13 8.06 2.09 -12.70
C LEU A 13 7.84 1.25 -11.43
N TYR A 14 7.36 1.88 -10.36
CA TYR A 14 6.99 1.21 -9.11
C TYR A 14 5.97 0.10 -9.37
N ARG A 15 4.86 0.43 -10.06
CA ARG A 15 3.79 -0.53 -10.38
C ARG A 15 4.30 -1.71 -11.20
N ALA A 16 5.10 -1.44 -12.23
CA ALA A 16 5.67 -2.48 -13.07
C ALA A 16 6.59 -3.41 -12.28
N ARG A 17 7.43 -2.86 -11.39
CA ARG A 17 8.34 -3.65 -10.56
C ARG A 17 7.60 -4.53 -9.56
N VAL A 18 6.65 -3.96 -8.82
CA VAL A 18 5.85 -4.71 -7.84
C VAL A 18 5.00 -5.77 -8.53
N ALA A 19 4.37 -5.45 -9.65
CA ALA A 19 3.61 -6.42 -10.44
C ALA A 19 4.49 -7.59 -10.91
N ALA A 20 5.71 -7.30 -11.39
CA ALA A 20 6.64 -8.35 -11.81
C ALA A 20 7.08 -9.25 -10.65
N GLN A 21 7.27 -8.69 -9.46
CA GLN A 21 7.60 -9.48 -8.26
C GLN A 21 6.43 -10.35 -7.81
N ASN A 22 5.24 -9.77 -7.67
CA ASN A 22 4.04 -10.50 -7.27
C ASN A 22 3.67 -11.57 -8.30
N ARG A 23 3.95 -11.32 -9.58
CA ARG A 23 3.82 -12.32 -10.63
C ARG A 23 4.69 -13.54 -10.37
N ARG A 24 5.97 -13.35 -10.02
CA ARG A 24 6.88 -14.47 -9.69
C ARG A 24 6.36 -15.30 -8.52
N ALA A 25 5.79 -14.65 -7.50
CA ALA A 25 5.17 -15.36 -6.39
C ALA A 25 3.93 -16.15 -6.84
N LEU A 26 3.05 -15.56 -7.65
CA LEU A 26 1.88 -16.25 -8.19
C LEU A 26 2.25 -17.44 -9.09
N ASP A 27 3.33 -17.33 -9.87
CA ASP A 27 3.83 -18.44 -10.70
C ASP A 27 4.28 -19.67 -9.88
N VAL A 28 4.50 -19.51 -8.56
CA VAL A 28 4.77 -20.61 -7.63
C VAL A 28 3.49 -21.06 -6.92
N TRP A 29 2.77 -20.12 -6.30
CA TRP A 29 1.62 -20.43 -5.46
C TRP A 29 0.43 -20.98 -6.25
N VAL A 30 0.14 -20.42 -7.42
CA VAL A 30 -1.05 -20.81 -8.19
C VAL A 30 -0.97 -22.26 -8.68
N PRO A 31 0.13 -22.72 -9.31
CA PRO A 31 0.25 -24.13 -9.68
C PRO A 31 0.20 -25.06 -8.48
N PHE A 32 0.79 -24.67 -7.35
CA PHE A 32 0.76 -25.46 -6.12
C PHE A 32 -0.68 -25.62 -5.60
N ILE A 33 -1.42 -24.52 -5.47
CA ILE A 33 -2.86 -24.54 -5.10
C ILE A 33 -3.66 -25.41 -6.07
N ALA A 34 -3.44 -25.25 -7.37
CA ALA A 34 -4.16 -26.00 -8.40
C ALA A 34 -3.90 -27.53 -8.33
N ALA A 35 -2.70 -27.93 -7.88
CA ALA A 35 -2.30 -29.33 -7.75
C ALA A 35 -2.62 -29.93 -6.37
N ALA A 36 -2.86 -29.10 -5.35
CA ALA A 36 -3.12 -29.55 -3.99
C ALA A 36 -4.35 -30.47 -3.93
N ALA A 37 -4.22 -31.59 -3.20
CA ALA A 37 -5.25 -32.59 -2.96
C ALA A 37 -5.16 -33.08 -1.52
N PHE A 38 -6.29 -33.48 -0.93
CA PHE A 38 -6.30 -34.15 0.37
C PHE A 38 -5.83 -35.60 0.20
N GLU A 39 -4.96 -36.08 1.10
CA GLU A 39 -4.45 -37.46 1.07
C GLU A 39 -5.50 -38.47 1.55
N ASP A 40 -6.36 -38.07 2.50
CA ASP A 40 -7.46 -38.88 3.01
C ASP A 40 -8.77 -38.39 2.39
N ASP A 41 -9.53 -39.31 1.76
CA ASP A 41 -10.88 -39.09 1.21
C ASP A 41 -11.89 -38.91 2.36
N PRO A 42 -12.26 -37.68 2.72
CA PRO A 42 -13.25 -37.40 3.73
C PRO A 42 -14.59 -37.50 3.03
N ALA A 43 -15.40 -38.46 3.47
CA ALA A 43 -16.75 -38.74 2.97
C ALA A 43 -17.75 -37.56 3.00
N ASP A 44 -17.30 -36.34 3.36
CA ASP A 44 -18.06 -35.10 3.52
C ASP A 44 -17.41 -33.88 2.80
N LEU A 45 -16.47 -34.07 1.85
CA LEU A 45 -15.75 -32.94 1.25
C LEU A 45 -16.62 -32.03 0.38
N GLU A 46 -16.62 -30.75 0.78
CA GLU A 46 -16.75 -29.59 -0.10
C GLU A 46 -15.94 -29.82 -1.39
N ASP A 47 -16.44 -29.38 -2.55
CA ASP A 47 -15.77 -29.58 -3.84
C ASP A 47 -14.31 -29.14 -3.73
N VAL A 48 -13.36 -30.03 -4.06
CA VAL A 48 -11.92 -29.74 -3.99
C VAL A 48 -11.59 -28.47 -4.77
N GLU A 49 -12.33 -28.19 -5.84
CA GLU A 49 -12.17 -26.94 -6.58
C GLU A 49 -12.63 -25.70 -5.79
N ASP A 50 -13.70 -25.81 -5.00
CA ASP A 50 -14.12 -24.74 -4.08
C ASP A 50 -13.08 -24.48 -2.99
N LEU A 51 -12.48 -25.55 -2.44
CA LEU A 51 -11.36 -25.46 -1.51
C LEU A 51 -10.18 -24.70 -2.11
N ARG A 52 -9.73 -25.08 -3.30
CA ARG A 52 -8.63 -24.40 -4.02
C ARG A 52 -8.95 -22.94 -4.31
N MET A 53 -10.18 -22.65 -4.71
CA MET A 53 -10.61 -21.27 -4.95
C MET A 53 -10.63 -20.44 -3.67
N ARG A 54 -11.02 -21.02 -2.52
CA ARG A 54 -10.91 -20.34 -1.22
C ARG A 54 -9.46 -20.13 -0.80
N SER A 55 -8.57 -21.10 -1.01
CA SER A 55 -7.14 -20.93 -0.75
C SER A 55 -6.55 -19.79 -1.57
N LEU A 56 -6.87 -19.72 -2.87
CA LEU A 56 -6.46 -18.60 -3.72
C LEU A 56 -7.06 -17.27 -3.25
N ALA A 57 -8.34 -17.25 -2.89
CA ALA A 57 -9.02 -16.04 -2.42
C ALA A 57 -8.39 -15.53 -1.11
N SER A 58 -8.05 -16.44 -0.19
CA SER A 58 -7.35 -16.13 1.05
C SER A 58 -5.93 -15.63 0.79
N LEU A 59 -5.16 -16.26 -0.10
CA LEU A 59 -3.83 -15.79 -0.51
C LEU A 59 -3.86 -14.33 -1.04
N LEU A 60 -4.93 -14.00 -1.77
CA LEU A 60 -5.14 -12.69 -2.38
C LEU A 60 -5.93 -11.71 -1.49
N ASP A 61 -6.30 -12.10 -0.27
CA ASP A 61 -7.10 -11.32 0.67
C ASP A 61 -8.37 -10.73 0.03
N VAL A 62 -9.12 -11.57 -0.69
CA VAL A 62 -10.37 -11.20 -1.37
C VAL A 62 -11.42 -12.30 -1.24
N ASP A 63 -12.68 -11.97 -1.53
CA ASP A 63 -13.75 -12.96 -1.58
C ASP A 63 -13.64 -13.81 -2.88
N ALA A 64 -13.81 -15.13 -2.77
CA ALA A 64 -13.82 -16.04 -3.92
C ALA A 64 -14.91 -15.69 -4.94
N ALA A 65 -16.06 -15.17 -4.50
CA ALA A 65 -17.11 -14.65 -5.37
C ALA A 65 -16.67 -13.40 -6.13
N ALA A 66 -15.83 -12.55 -5.54
CA ALA A 66 -15.26 -11.39 -6.23
C ALA A 66 -14.29 -11.86 -7.34
N LEU A 67 -13.45 -12.86 -7.09
CA LEU A 67 -12.59 -13.47 -8.11
C LEU A 67 -13.41 -14.05 -9.26
N ARG A 68 -14.47 -14.81 -8.96
CA ARG A 68 -15.39 -15.39 -9.95
C ARG A 68 -16.10 -14.34 -10.78
N SER A 69 -16.53 -13.25 -10.15
CA SER A 69 -17.17 -12.11 -10.83
C SER A 69 -16.21 -11.39 -11.78
N ASN A 70 -14.90 -11.53 -11.57
CA ASN A 70 -13.83 -11.05 -12.44
C ASN A 70 -13.29 -12.13 -13.39
N GLY A 71 -14.01 -13.24 -13.57
CA GLY A 71 -13.70 -14.25 -14.58
C GLY A 71 -12.75 -15.36 -14.13
N VAL A 72 -12.30 -15.37 -12.88
CA VAL A 72 -11.45 -16.43 -12.32
C VAL A 72 -12.32 -17.60 -11.87
N ARG A 73 -12.34 -18.68 -12.65
CA ARG A 73 -13.14 -19.88 -12.34
C ARG A 73 -12.33 -20.95 -11.62
N ARG A 74 -11.03 -21.00 -11.88
CA ARG A 74 -10.04 -21.91 -11.30
C ARG A 74 -8.76 -21.14 -10.98
N PRO A 75 -7.88 -21.63 -10.08
CA PRO A 75 -6.69 -20.91 -9.70
C PRO A 75 -5.80 -20.47 -10.86
N ALA A 76 -5.60 -21.34 -11.85
CA ALA A 76 -4.77 -21.07 -13.02
C ALA A 76 -5.22 -19.83 -13.84
N ASP A 77 -6.52 -19.50 -13.81
CA ASP A 77 -7.08 -18.38 -14.56
C ASP A 77 -6.53 -17.03 -14.05
N VAL A 78 -6.04 -16.95 -12.80
CA VAL A 78 -5.34 -15.77 -12.27
C VAL A 78 -4.07 -15.46 -13.04
N LEU A 79 -3.30 -16.48 -13.43
CA LEU A 79 -2.06 -16.28 -14.17
C LEU A 79 -2.34 -15.77 -15.58
N GLU A 80 -3.40 -16.26 -16.23
CA GLU A 80 -3.84 -15.72 -17.52
C GLU A 80 -4.30 -14.26 -17.38
N SER A 81 -5.02 -13.98 -16.29
CA SER A 81 -5.45 -12.63 -15.89
C SER A 81 -4.29 -11.72 -15.43
N CYS A 82 -3.07 -12.21 -15.24
CA CYS A 82 -1.92 -11.36 -14.91
C CYS A 82 -1.02 -11.13 -16.13
N GLY A 83 -1.27 -11.81 -17.26
CA GLY A 83 -0.36 -11.84 -18.43
C GLY A 83 -0.77 -10.96 -19.62
N THR A 84 -1.96 -10.36 -19.60
CA THR A 84 -2.47 -9.56 -20.75
C THR A 84 -2.87 -8.16 -20.32
N THR A 85 -2.66 -7.17 -21.21
CA THR A 85 -3.07 -5.77 -20.99
C THR A 85 -4.55 -5.53 -21.29
N GLU A 86 -5.33 -6.57 -21.61
CA GLU A 86 -6.76 -6.46 -21.94
C GLU A 86 -7.64 -6.64 -20.70
N THR A 87 -8.30 -5.54 -20.32
CA THR A 87 -9.47 -5.32 -19.44
C THR A 87 -9.76 -6.27 -18.27
N ALA A 88 -9.92 -7.58 -18.49
CA ALA A 88 -10.19 -8.57 -17.43
C ALA A 88 -8.94 -8.85 -16.58
N ALA A 89 -7.77 -8.90 -17.22
CA ALA A 89 -6.51 -9.11 -16.55
C ALA A 89 -6.15 -7.97 -15.57
N ALA A 90 -6.39 -6.75 -16.03
CA ALA A 90 -6.27 -5.56 -15.19
C ALA A 90 -7.27 -5.55 -14.02
N ALA A 91 -8.37 -6.32 -14.09
CA ALA A 91 -9.37 -6.34 -13.03
C ALA A 91 -8.87 -7.08 -11.77
N VAL A 92 -8.24 -8.26 -11.92
CA VAL A 92 -7.67 -9.01 -10.78
C VAL A 92 -6.50 -8.25 -10.16
N VAL A 93 -5.61 -7.68 -11.00
CA VAL A 93 -4.50 -6.83 -10.52
C VAL A 93 -5.01 -5.66 -9.69
N ARG A 94 -6.04 -4.94 -10.17
CA ARG A 94 -6.65 -3.82 -9.43
C ARG A 94 -7.38 -4.27 -8.17
N LEU A 95 -8.16 -5.35 -8.26
CA LEU A 95 -8.94 -5.89 -7.15
C LEU A 95 -8.03 -6.24 -5.97
N CYS A 96 -6.88 -6.86 -6.25
CA CYS A 96 -5.98 -7.38 -5.23
C CYS A 96 -4.74 -6.49 -5.03
N ALA A 97 -4.68 -5.30 -5.64
CA ALA A 97 -3.53 -4.39 -5.63
C ALA A 97 -2.18 -5.11 -5.90
N LEU A 98 -2.15 -5.97 -6.94
CA LEU A 98 -0.96 -6.79 -7.27
C LEU A 98 0.19 -5.97 -7.85
N ASP A 99 -0.03 -4.71 -8.20
CA ASP A 99 0.99 -3.74 -8.60
C ASP A 99 1.36 -2.79 -7.44
N GLY A 100 0.96 -3.11 -6.21
CA GLY A 100 1.27 -2.34 -5.01
C GLY A 100 0.48 -1.03 -4.87
N VAL A 101 -0.50 -0.80 -5.74
CA VAL A 101 -1.40 0.36 -5.71
C VAL A 101 -2.83 -0.14 -5.58
N ALA A 102 -3.53 0.28 -4.53
CA ALA A 102 -4.94 0.01 -4.39
C ALA A 102 -5.75 1.12 -5.08
N ARG A 103 -6.78 0.72 -5.81
CA ARG A 103 -7.82 1.61 -6.33
C ARG A 103 -9.14 0.86 -6.30
N ASP A 104 -10.11 1.38 -5.56
CA ASP A 104 -11.41 0.75 -5.41
C ASP A 104 -12.11 0.72 -6.79
N PRO A 105 -12.38 -0.47 -7.36
CA PRO A 105 -13.01 -0.60 -8.67
C PRO A 105 -14.49 -0.25 -8.66
N HIS A 106 -15.14 -0.23 -7.49
CA HIS A 106 -16.55 0.11 -7.34
C HIS A 106 -16.78 1.61 -7.12
N LEU A 107 -15.70 2.36 -6.86
CA LEU A 107 -15.76 3.80 -6.62
C LEU A 107 -15.73 4.59 -7.94
N ALA A 108 -16.84 5.25 -8.26
CA ALA A 108 -16.93 6.15 -9.41
C ALA A 108 -15.98 7.36 -9.25
N ASP A 109 -15.42 7.87 -10.35
CA ASP A 109 -14.41 8.95 -10.33
C ASP A 109 -14.90 10.23 -9.64
N ALA A 110 -16.17 10.60 -9.82
CA ALA A 110 -16.76 11.76 -9.16
C ALA A 110 -16.83 11.59 -7.63
N GLU A 111 -17.18 10.38 -7.18
CA GLU A 111 -17.22 10.07 -5.75
C GLU A 111 -15.82 9.97 -5.15
N ARG A 112 -14.87 9.38 -5.88
CA ARG A 112 -13.45 9.36 -5.49
C ARG A 112 -12.91 10.78 -5.32
N THR A 113 -13.20 11.67 -6.27
CA THR A 113 -12.80 13.09 -6.19
C THR A 113 -13.41 13.77 -4.97
N ARG A 114 -14.70 13.51 -4.69
CA ARG A 114 -15.39 14.03 -3.50
C ARG A 114 -14.72 13.56 -2.20
N LEU A 115 -14.41 12.26 -2.11
CA LEU A 115 -13.77 11.67 -0.93
C LEU A 115 -12.34 12.18 -0.73
N TRP A 116 -11.57 12.40 -1.81
CA TRP A 116 -10.25 13.04 -1.69
C TRP A 116 -10.33 14.48 -1.22
N GLY A 117 -11.31 15.25 -1.72
CA GLY A 117 -11.59 16.59 -1.21
C GLY A 117 -11.92 16.58 0.28
N GLU A 118 -12.70 15.61 0.73
CA GLU A 118 -13.02 15.39 2.14
C GLU A 118 -11.78 15.03 2.96
N TYR A 119 -10.97 14.06 2.50
CA TYR A 119 -9.72 13.63 3.15
C TYR A 119 -8.77 14.81 3.36
N PHE A 120 -8.45 15.54 2.30
CA PHE A 120 -7.51 16.66 2.37
C PHE A 120 -8.05 17.84 3.18
N SER A 121 -9.36 18.08 3.15
CA SER A 121 -10.00 19.08 4.01
C SER A 121 -9.83 18.73 5.50
N LEU A 122 -10.03 17.46 5.86
CA LEU A 122 -9.83 16.98 7.23
C LEU A 122 -8.37 17.13 7.67
N VAL A 123 -7.43 16.67 6.84
CA VAL A 123 -5.98 16.78 7.13
C VAL A 123 -5.57 18.25 7.29
N LEU A 124 -5.94 19.11 6.34
CA LEU A 124 -5.56 20.53 6.38
C LEU A 124 -6.14 21.26 7.61
N THR A 125 -7.39 20.94 7.98
CA THR A 125 -8.03 21.50 9.17
C THR A 125 -7.25 21.14 10.43
N GLU A 126 -6.85 19.87 10.57
CA GLU A 126 -6.08 19.42 11.74
C GLU A 126 -4.64 19.91 11.71
N LEU A 127 -4.01 20.03 10.54
CA LEU A 127 -2.66 20.59 10.41
C LEU A 127 -2.63 22.02 10.93
N ARG A 128 -3.57 22.88 10.52
CA ARG A 128 -3.68 24.27 10.99
C ARG A 128 -3.95 24.39 12.50
N ARG A 129 -4.51 23.35 13.12
CA ARG A 129 -4.74 23.31 14.57
C ARG A 129 -3.49 22.91 15.35
N THR A 130 -2.58 22.16 14.73
CA THR A 130 -1.49 21.46 15.42
C THR A 130 -0.10 21.92 15.01
N CYS A 131 0.03 22.64 13.90
CA CYS A 131 1.30 23.15 13.40
C CYS A 131 1.93 24.20 14.33
N GLU A 132 3.22 24.43 14.13
CA GLU A 132 3.91 25.57 14.72
C GLU A 132 3.33 26.89 14.18
N GLU A 133 3.32 27.93 15.03
CA GLU A 133 2.78 29.25 14.68
C GLU A 133 3.52 29.86 13.47
N GLU A 134 4.84 29.63 13.36
CA GLU A 134 5.68 30.12 12.27
C GLU A 134 5.20 29.66 10.88
N VAL A 135 4.56 28.49 10.78
CA VAL A 135 4.18 27.90 9.49
C VAL A 135 2.67 27.91 9.24
N LEU A 136 1.88 28.52 10.12
CA LEU A 136 0.42 28.47 10.08
C LEU A 136 -0.16 29.00 8.75
N ASP A 137 0.41 30.08 8.23
CA ASP A 137 -0.05 30.73 6.99
C ASP A 137 0.50 30.05 5.73
N GLU A 138 1.51 29.20 5.86
CA GLU A 138 2.18 28.51 4.74
C GLU A 138 1.74 27.05 4.59
N VAL A 139 1.28 26.42 5.67
CA VAL A 139 0.95 24.98 5.66
C VAL A 139 -0.20 24.69 4.69
N ALA A 140 0.10 23.82 3.73
CA ALA A 140 -0.81 23.37 2.69
C ALA A 140 -0.59 21.88 2.40
N ILE A 141 -1.53 21.24 1.71
CA ILE A 141 -1.33 19.85 1.26
C ILE A 141 -0.22 19.82 0.18
N PRO A 142 0.77 18.91 0.26
CA PRO A 142 1.81 18.74 -0.76
C PRO A 142 1.19 18.43 -2.14
N GLU A 143 1.63 19.14 -3.18
CA GLU A 143 1.09 19.01 -4.54
C GLU A 143 1.33 17.61 -5.13
N ASP A 144 2.51 17.03 -4.89
CA ASP A 144 2.86 15.68 -5.33
C ASP A 144 2.00 14.59 -4.66
N LEU A 145 1.54 14.80 -3.42
CA LEU A 145 0.58 13.91 -2.78
C LEU A 145 -0.83 14.04 -3.38
N VAL A 146 -1.25 15.25 -3.77
CA VAL A 146 -2.51 15.46 -4.50
C VAL A 146 -2.48 14.75 -5.86
N LEU A 147 -1.34 14.84 -6.56
CA LEU A 147 -1.13 14.11 -7.82
C LEU A 147 -1.14 12.59 -7.61
N LEU A 148 -0.50 12.08 -6.56
CA LEU A 148 -0.56 10.65 -6.21
C LEU A 148 -2.01 10.19 -5.94
N ALA A 149 -2.77 10.99 -5.19
CA ALA A 149 -4.17 10.71 -4.85
C ALA A 149 -5.09 10.67 -6.08
N ALA A 150 -4.76 11.38 -7.16
CA ALA A 150 -5.51 11.28 -8.42
C ALA A 150 -5.35 9.90 -9.09
N GLU A 151 -4.23 9.22 -8.84
CA GLU A 151 -3.88 7.95 -9.48
C GLU A 151 -4.20 6.73 -8.59
N ALA A 152 -4.06 6.87 -7.27
CA ALA A 152 -4.10 5.79 -6.28
C ALA A 152 -5.03 6.12 -5.10
N ASP A 153 -5.78 5.12 -4.61
CA ASP A 153 -6.53 5.23 -3.35
C ASP A 153 -5.65 4.86 -2.15
N ALA A 154 -4.67 3.97 -2.34
CA ALA A 154 -3.61 3.66 -1.39
C ALA A 154 -2.35 3.12 -2.11
N VAL A 155 -1.18 3.22 -1.46
CA VAL A 155 0.09 2.64 -1.91
C VAL A 155 0.60 1.69 -0.82
N VAL A 156 0.57 0.39 -1.11
CA VAL A 156 0.59 -0.67 -0.09
C VAL A 156 1.84 -1.56 -0.15
N GLY A 157 2.69 -1.40 -1.16
CA GLY A 157 3.97 -2.11 -1.25
C GLY A 157 3.93 -3.42 -2.02
N ALA A 158 5.06 -4.11 -1.99
CA ALA A 158 5.26 -5.41 -2.62
C ALA A 158 4.59 -6.56 -1.86
N GLY A 159 4.64 -7.77 -2.42
CA GLY A 159 4.10 -8.98 -1.78
C GLY A 159 2.63 -9.25 -2.11
N LEU A 160 2.22 -10.51 -1.94
CA LEU A 160 0.82 -10.92 -2.08
C LEU A 160 -0.01 -10.39 -0.90
N PRO A 161 -1.28 -10.02 -1.09
CA PRO A 161 -2.06 -9.29 -0.08
C PRO A 161 -2.07 -9.89 1.33
N ASN A 162 -2.29 -11.20 1.47
CA ASN A 162 -2.32 -11.84 2.79
C ASN A 162 -0.97 -11.77 3.50
N TYR A 163 0.10 -12.00 2.75
CA TYR A 163 1.48 -11.95 3.20
C TYR A 163 1.94 -10.53 3.51
N ARG A 164 1.59 -9.59 2.65
CA ARG A 164 1.95 -8.17 2.74
C ARG A 164 1.63 -7.57 4.10
N ALA A 165 0.49 -7.92 4.69
CA ALA A 165 0.09 -7.40 5.99
C ALA A 165 1.05 -7.77 7.15
N ALA A 166 1.84 -8.84 6.99
CA ALA A 166 2.76 -9.33 8.02
C ALA A 166 4.15 -8.67 7.97
N PHE A 167 4.58 -8.09 6.85
CA PHE A 167 5.94 -7.55 6.68
C PHE A 167 6.06 -6.21 5.93
N GLN A 168 5.00 -5.73 5.28
CA GLN A 168 5.03 -4.45 4.58
C GLN A 168 4.44 -3.32 5.41
N VAL A 169 5.07 -2.16 5.27
CA VAL A 169 4.59 -0.90 5.82
C VAL A 169 3.93 -0.14 4.68
N ALA A 170 2.62 0.05 4.71
CA ALA A 170 1.98 0.83 3.65
C ALA A 170 2.56 2.26 3.62
N PHE A 171 2.98 2.72 2.45
CA PHE A 171 3.43 4.10 2.28
C PHE A 171 2.28 5.08 2.52
N PHE A 172 1.12 4.80 1.95
CA PHE A 172 -0.02 5.72 2.01
C PHE A 172 -1.33 4.95 2.07
N TRP A 173 -2.05 5.04 3.20
CA TRP A 173 -3.37 4.43 3.34
C TRP A 173 -4.48 5.18 2.59
N GLY A 174 -4.31 6.49 2.40
CA GLY A 174 -5.17 7.30 1.56
C GLY A 174 -6.66 7.18 1.89
N LEU A 175 -7.48 6.84 0.90
CA LEU A 175 -8.94 6.74 1.07
C LEU A 175 -9.39 5.54 1.89
N ARG A 176 -8.55 4.53 2.15
CA ARG A 176 -8.97 3.36 2.93
C ARG A 176 -9.57 3.77 4.29
N ASP A 177 -8.95 4.72 4.97
CA ASP A 177 -9.47 5.22 6.26
C ASP A 177 -10.88 5.82 6.17
N LEU A 178 -11.22 6.47 5.04
CA LEU A 178 -12.55 7.04 4.84
C LEU A 178 -13.56 6.00 4.37
N LEU A 179 -13.14 5.06 3.52
CA LEU A 179 -13.99 3.96 3.04
C LEU A 179 -14.40 3.04 4.19
N ASP A 180 -13.54 2.87 5.20
CA ASP A 180 -13.85 2.19 6.45
C ASP A 180 -14.75 3.00 7.39
N GLY A 181 -15.21 4.18 6.95
CA GLY A 181 -16.05 5.10 7.73
C GLY A 181 -15.32 5.85 8.84
N ASN A 182 -13.98 5.75 8.91
CA ASN A 182 -13.19 6.19 10.05
C ASN A 182 -12.56 7.59 9.85
N ARG A 183 -13.42 8.60 9.74
CA ARG A 183 -13.00 10.01 9.67
C ARG A 183 -12.14 10.45 10.85
N SER A 184 -12.34 9.85 12.02
CA SER A 184 -11.51 10.10 13.21
C SER A 184 -10.07 9.68 12.98
N ARG A 185 -9.83 8.55 12.31
CA ARG A 185 -8.48 8.06 12.03
C ARG A 185 -7.69 9.02 11.15
N VAL A 186 -8.31 9.58 10.11
CA VAL A 186 -7.69 10.63 9.28
C VAL A 186 -7.20 11.81 10.12
N ARG A 187 -8.01 12.27 11.08
CA ARG A 187 -7.62 13.36 12.00
C ARG A 187 -6.52 12.95 12.97
N GLN A 188 -6.60 11.74 13.52
CA GLN A 188 -5.64 11.21 14.50
C GLN A 188 -4.24 10.97 13.90
N ARG A 189 -4.15 10.80 12.58
CA ARG A 189 -2.87 10.72 11.86
C ARG A 189 -2.10 12.03 11.89
N VAL A 190 -2.78 13.17 12.00
CA VAL A 190 -2.14 14.47 12.15
C VAL A 190 -1.57 14.59 13.56
N ARG A 191 -0.26 14.82 13.63
CA ARG A 191 0.51 14.80 14.87
C ARG A 191 1.10 16.17 15.15
N ARG A 192 1.33 16.46 16.43
CA ARG A 192 2.04 17.67 16.83
C ARG A 192 3.50 17.60 16.38
N PRO A 193 4.14 18.74 16.10
CA PRO A 193 5.54 18.81 15.68
C PRO A 193 6.52 18.00 16.54
N TRP A 194 6.38 18.05 17.87
CA TRP A 194 7.24 17.30 18.78
C TRP A 194 7.00 15.78 18.73
N GLU A 195 5.76 15.34 18.46
CA GLU A 195 5.43 13.93 18.24
C GLU A 195 6.05 13.44 16.93
N LEU A 196 5.97 14.27 15.87
CA LEU A 196 6.58 13.98 14.58
C LEU A 196 8.10 13.87 14.67
N LYS A 197 8.78 14.73 15.43
CA LYS A 197 10.23 14.62 15.62
C LYS A 197 10.66 13.26 16.16
N MET A 198 9.87 12.66 17.05
CA MET A 198 10.11 11.31 17.56
C MET A 198 9.70 10.24 16.53
N ALA A 199 8.54 10.40 15.91
CA ALA A 199 7.98 9.46 14.94
C ALA A 199 8.77 9.37 13.62
N THR A 200 9.60 10.35 13.30
CA THR A 200 10.34 10.41 12.03
C THR A 200 11.86 10.30 12.19
N GLY A 201 12.35 10.20 13.43
CA GLY A 201 13.79 10.22 13.72
C GLY A 201 14.45 11.59 13.47
N LEU A 202 13.69 12.64 13.18
CA LEU A 202 14.22 13.99 12.90
C LEU A 202 14.67 14.74 14.16
N GLY A 203 14.39 14.23 15.36
CA GLY A 203 14.76 14.88 16.62
C GLY A 203 16.27 15.09 16.85
N GLY A 204 17.15 14.31 16.19
CA GLY A 204 18.59 14.29 16.46
C GLY A 204 19.50 15.01 15.45
N GLY A 205 18.96 15.71 14.45
CA GLY A 205 19.74 16.09 13.24
C GLY A 205 19.78 17.58 12.87
N GLY A 206 19.39 18.48 13.78
CA GLY A 206 19.21 19.90 13.46
C GLY A 206 18.03 20.12 12.50
N TRP A 207 16.96 19.34 12.70
CA TRP A 207 15.72 19.48 11.95
C TRP A 207 14.67 20.17 12.80
N GLU A 208 14.01 21.14 12.18
CA GLU A 208 12.79 21.74 12.69
C GLU A 208 11.61 21.18 11.91
N VAL A 209 10.56 20.81 12.65
CA VAL A 209 9.31 20.28 12.11
C VAL A 209 8.24 21.29 12.46
N GLY A 210 7.48 21.71 11.46
CA GLY A 210 6.43 22.73 11.60
C GLY A 210 5.05 22.10 11.54
N ALA A 211 4.88 21.05 10.75
CA ALA A 211 3.62 20.32 10.63
C ALA A 211 3.86 18.93 10.03
N GLY A 212 2.85 18.07 10.08
CA GLY A 212 2.89 16.78 9.39
C GLY A 212 1.87 15.78 9.88
N TRP A 213 1.85 14.63 9.23
CA TRP A 213 0.96 13.54 9.59
C TRP A 213 1.50 12.21 9.10
N GLU A 214 1.02 11.14 9.72
CA GLU A 214 1.31 9.77 9.31
C GLU A 214 0.53 9.41 8.04
N LEU A 215 1.25 9.00 6.99
CA LEU A 215 0.66 8.59 5.71
C LEU A 215 0.25 7.12 5.72
N GLY A 216 1.08 6.28 6.33
CA GLY A 216 0.85 4.87 6.46
C GLY A 216 1.75 4.19 7.48
N GLU A 217 1.38 2.97 7.83
CA GLU A 217 2.00 2.18 8.88
C GLU A 217 1.90 0.69 8.54
N GLY A 218 2.71 -0.11 9.22
CA GLY A 218 2.64 -1.57 9.17
C GLY A 218 3.67 -2.17 10.12
N PRO A 219 3.90 -3.49 10.04
CA PRO A 219 4.91 -4.16 10.85
C PRO A 219 6.29 -3.52 10.65
N GLY A 220 6.92 -3.13 11.75
CA GLY A 220 8.29 -2.64 11.74
C GLY A 220 8.49 -1.18 11.30
N GLY A 221 7.45 -0.40 10.98
CA GLY A 221 7.67 1.00 10.61
C GLY A 221 6.44 1.82 10.26
N HIS A 222 6.68 3.09 9.93
CA HIS A 222 5.65 4.00 9.43
C HIS A 222 6.24 5.11 8.56
N PHE A 223 5.38 5.66 7.71
CA PHE A 223 5.68 6.80 6.85
C PHE A 223 4.99 8.06 7.32
N CYS A 224 5.65 9.20 7.17
CA CYS A 224 5.05 10.51 7.44
C CYS A 224 5.34 11.48 6.30
N ALA A 225 4.40 12.40 6.07
CA ALA A 225 4.66 13.66 5.39
C ALA A 225 4.96 14.72 6.45
N VAL A 226 6.09 15.42 6.33
CA VAL A 226 6.55 16.41 7.30
C VAL A 226 6.95 17.71 6.63
N TYR A 227 6.35 18.82 7.07
CA TYR A 227 6.75 20.17 6.70
C TYR A 227 7.89 20.58 7.61
N CYS A 228 9.11 20.58 7.08
CA CYS A 228 10.31 20.69 7.87
C CYS A 228 11.39 21.53 7.19
N ARG A 229 12.36 21.99 7.99
CA ARG A 229 13.59 22.61 7.52
C ARG A 229 14.77 22.09 8.32
N ARG A 230 15.95 22.21 7.74
CA ARG A 230 17.21 21.95 8.44
C ARG A 230 17.76 23.28 8.96
N ASP A 231 18.41 23.27 10.10
CA ASP A 231 19.05 24.45 10.69
C ASP A 231 20.01 25.10 9.68
N GLY A 232 19.84 26.39 9.42
CA GLY A 232 20.62 27.14 8.42
C GLY A 232 20.31 26.77 6.95
N GLY A 233 19.28 25.95 6.71
CA GLY A 233 18.87 25.47 5.39
C GLY A 233 17.87 26.37 4.65
N GLN A 234 17.58 25.96 3.41
CA GLN A 234 16.65 26.64 2.50
C GLN A 234 15.18 26.37 2.88
N GLY A 235 14.61 27.25 3.71
CA GLY A 235 13.16 27.38 3.91
C GLY A 235 12.43 26.13 4.43
N TRP A 236 11.15 26.32 4.71
CA TRP A 236 10.25 25.21 5.01
C TRP A 236 9.85 24.49 3.72
N LYS A 237 9.81 23.16 3.76
CA LYS A 237 9.24 22.36 2.66
C LYS A 237 8.75 21.01 3.14
N TRP A 238 7.83 20.44 2.37
CA TRP A 238 7.38 19.06 2.58
C TRP A 238 8.49 18.08 2.23
N ARG A 239 8.64 17.06 3.06
CA ARG A 239 9.46 15.87 2.85
C ARG A 239 8.71 14.64 3.34
N TYR A 240 9.15 13.49 2.91
CA TYR A 240 8.61 12.21 3.33
C TYR A 240 9.63 11.49 4.17
N THR A 241 9.18 10.77 5.19
CA THR A 241 10.08 10.02 6.05
C THR A 241 9.59 8.61 6.23
N PHE A 242 10.51 7.66 6.28
CA PHE A 242 10.29 6.33 6.83
C PHE A 242 11.06 6.20 8.13
N LEU A 243 10.42 5.70 9.19
CA LEU A 243 11.08 5.30 10.43
C LEU A 243 10.88 3.80 10.66
N SER A 244 11.98 3.07 10.69
CA SER A 244 12.04 1.68 11.13
C SER A 244 11.93 1.61 12.66
N GLN A 245 11.03 0.76 13.15
CA GLN A 245 10.89 0.46 14.58
C GLN A 245 11.87 -0.60 15.05
N GLU A 246 12.44 -1.40 14.15
CA GLU A 246 13.35 -2.50 14.50
C GLU A 246 14.75 -2.01 14.86
N ASP A 247 15.28 -1.07 14.07
CA ASP A 247 16.64 -0.55 14.21
C ASP A 247 16.69 0.97 14.47
N HIS A 248 15.53 1.62 14.61
CA HIS A 248 15.38 3.06 14.78
C HIS A 248 16.04 3.90 13.67
N SER A 249 16.29 3.30 12.49
CA SER A 249 16.81 4.02 11.34
C SER A 249 15.71 4.86 10.69
N SER A 250 16.07 6.05 10.24
CA SER A 250 15.17 6.91 9.47
C SER A 250 15.74 7.25 8.10
N VAL A 251 14.85 7.32 7.12
CA VAL A 251 15.14 7.76 5.76
C VAL A 251 14.29 8.99 5.46
N VAL A 252 14.89 10.00 4.83
CA VAL A 252 14.20 11.24 4.43
C VAL A 252 14.26 11.33 2.91
N PHE A 253 13.10 11.55 2.30
CA PHE A 253 12.91 11.68 0.86
C PHE A 253 12.47 13.10 0.52
N GLU A 254 12.89 13.59 -0.64
CA GLU A 254 12.62 14.98 -1.04
C GLU A 254 11.23 15.16 -1.66
N ASP A 255 10.69 14.12 -2.31
CA ASP A 255 9.35 14.08 -2.85
C ASP A 255 8.79 12.64 -2.95
N VAL A 256 7.54 12.49 -3.40
CA VAL A 256 6.90 11.18 -3.58
C VAL A 256 7.63 10.29 -4.60
N ALA A 257 8.27 10.86 -5.63
CA ALA A 257 8.94 10.06 -6.65
C ALA A 257 10.16 9.33 -6.05
N ASP A 258 10.94 10.01 -5.22
CA ASP A 258 12.03 9.41 -4.45
C ASP A 258 11.54 8.25 -3.55
N VAL A 259 10.39 8.44 -2.89
CA VAL A 259 9.78 7.39 -2.06
C VAL A 259 9.43 6.19 -2.92
N LEU A 260 8.76 6.38 -4.05
CA LEU A 260 8.32 5.28 -4.92
C LEU A 260 9.49 4.50 -5.50
N GLU A 261 10.60 5.16 -5.85
CA GLU A 261 11.80 4.49 -6.33
C GLU A 261 12.41 3.57 -5.26
N TRP A 262 12.59 4.09 -4.05
CA TRP A 262 13.10 3.29 -2.93
C TRP A 262 12.14 2.17 -2.53
N TYR A 263 10.85 2.50 -2.42
CA TYR A 263 9.78 1.63 -1.93
C TYR A 263 9.49 0.47 -2.90
N ALA A 264 9.82 0.59 -4.18
CA ALA A 264 9.73 -0.50 -5.15
C ALA A 264 10.65 -1.71 -4.84
N THR A 265 11.59 -1.54 -3.90
CA THR A 265 12.53 -2.58 -3.44
C THR A 265 12.44 -2.86 -1.94
N PHE A 266 11.61 -2.11 -1.23
CA PHE A 266 11.51 -2.18 0.22
C PHE A 266 10.87 -3.50 0.68
N ASN A 267 11.52 -4.18 1.62
CA ASN A 267 11.11 -5.49 2.13
C ASN A 267 10.71 -6.47 0.99
N GLU A 268 11.51 -6.48 -0.09
CA GLU A 268 11.33 -7.42 -1.20
C GLU A 268 11.55 -8.85 -0.70
N GLU A 269 10.47 -9.56 -0.36
CA GLU A 269 10.58 -10.94 0.09
C GLU A 269 11.00 -11.88 -1.04
N ARG A 270 11.77 -12.89 -0.64
CA ARG A 270 12.08 -14.06 -1.46
C ARG A 270 10.78 -14.78 -1.80
N VAL A 271 10.60 -15.09 -3.08
CA VAL A 271 9.57 -16.04 -3.52
C VAL A 271 9.88 -17.42 -2.92
N PRO A 272 8.94 -18.06 -2.20
CA PRO A 272 9.18 -19.38 -1.63
C PRO A 272 9.46 -20.40 -2.73
N ALA A 273 10.24 -21.43 -2.39
CA ALA A 273 10.42 -22.59 -3.26
C ALA A 273 9.21 -23.52 -3.11
N VAL A 274 8.87 -24.29 -4.15
CA VAL A 274 7.71 -25.21 -4.10
C VAL A 274 7.84 -26.24 -2.98
N GLU A 275 9.08 -26.65 -2.68
CA GLU A 275 9.41 -27.62 -1.64
C GLU A 275 9.19 -27.09 -0.22
N GLU A 276 9.00 -25.78 -0.06
CA GLU A 276 8.72 -25.12 1.21
C GLU A 276 7.22 -25.01 1.49
N LEU A 277 6.38 -25.42 0.54
CA LEU A 277 4.93 -25.32 0.63
C LEU A 277 4.30 -26.64 1.11
N SER A 278 3.26 -26.51 1.93
CA SER A 278 2.47 -27.64 2.45
C SER A 278 1.06 -27.60 1.85
N ALA A 279 0.62 -28.71 1.24
CA ALA A 279 -0.70 -28.79 0.61
C ALA A 279 -1.82 -28.66 1.66
N GLU A 280 -1.61 -29.23 2.85
CA GLU A 280 -2.54 -29.12 3.97
C GLU A 280 -2.65 -27.67 4.44
N ASP A 281 -1.52 -26.99 4.68
CA ASP A 281 -1.51 -25.60 5.15
C ASP A 281 -2.23 -24.69 4.15
N VAL A 282 -1.93 -24.87 2.86
CA VAL A 282 -2.56 -24.10 1.78
C VAL A 282 -4.07 -24.35 1.67
N LEU A 283 -4.51 -25.60 1.71
CA LEU A 283 -5.94 -25.94 1.62
C LEU A 283 -6.72 -25.50 2.86
N MET A 284 -6.04 -25.40 4.01
CA MET A 284 -6.58 -24.86 5.26
C MET A 284 -6.45 -23.34 5.37
N CYS A 285 -5.98 -22.66 4.32
CA CYS A 285 -5.74 -21.21 4.29
C CYS A 285 -4.79 -20.72 5.40
N MET A 286 -3.84 -21.57 5.81
CA MET A 286 -2.77 -21.26 6.75
C MET A 286 -1.56 -20.80 5.93
N PHE A 287 -1.46 -19.50 5.74
CA PHE A 287 -0.43 -18.83 4.94
C PHE A 287 0.53 -18.05 5.82
#